data_AF-A0A4R3I495-F1
#
_entry.id   AF-A0A4R3I495-F1
#
_cell.length_a   1.000
_cell.length_b   1.000
_cell.length_c   1.000
_cell.angle_alpha   90.00
_cell.angle_beta   90.00
_cell.angle_gamma   90.00
#
_symmetry.space_group_name_H-M   'P 1'
#
loop_
_entity.id
_entity.type
_entity.pdbx_description
1 polymer ?
#
loop_
_entity_poly.entity_id
_entity_poly.type
_entity_poly.pdbx_seq_one_letter_code
_entity_poly.pdbx_strand_id
1 'polypeptide(L)'
;MIQAFGLVGAGFNLEEASSYLLKEVVRKGEDRTGKSIVDTNGIVIGLLVLNDEIELVVKWSEGLKQYVKGEFQESIEVLDD
;
A
#
# COMPACT_ATOMS: atom_id res chain seq x y z
N MET A 1 -22.18 -9.86 24.31
CA MET A 1 -21.88 -8.41 24.33
C MET A 1 -20.55 -8.25 23.61
N ILE A 2 -20.55 -7.90 22.32
CA ILE A 2 -19.32 -7.75 21.54
C ILE A 2 -18.86 -6.31 21.75
N GLN A 3 -17.68 -6.12 22.35
CA GLN A 3 -17.06 -4.81 22.50
C GLN A 3 -16.62 -4.33 21.12
N ALA A 4 -17.33 -3.33 20.60
CA ALA A 4 -16.90 -2.55 19.44
C ALA A 4 -15.70 -1.70 19.86
N PHE A 5 -14.49 -2.23 19.66
CA PHE A 5 -13.26 -1.43 19.72
C PHE A 5 -13.16 -0.61 18.44
N GLY A 6 -13.51 0.68 18.54
CA GLY A 6 -13.00 1.75 17.69
C GLY A 6 -13.40 1.71 16.21
N LEU A 7 -13.90 2.83 15.69
CA LEU A 7 -13.80 3.12 14.26
C LEU A 7 -12.31 3.13 13.86
N VAL A 8 -11.77 1.98 13.44
CA VAL A 8 -10.57 1.89 12.59
C VAL A 8 -11.11 1.92 11.16
N GLY A 9 -10.63 2.89 10.38
CA GLY A 9 -11.25 3.38 9.16
C GLY A 9 -11.58 2.30 8.12
N ALA A 10 -12.70 2.51 7.42
CA ALA A 10 -13.10 1.71 6.27
C ALA A 10 -11.89 1.49 5.34
N GLY A 11 -11.70 0.23 4.90
CA GLY A 11 -10.72 -0.14 3.89
C GLY A 11 -10.86 0.69 2.61
N PHE A 12 -10.02 0.44 1.61
CA PHE A 12 -10.14 1.20 0.37
C PHE A 12 -11.53 1.06 -0.24
N ASN A 13 -12.10 2.16 -0.73
CA ASN A 13 -13.15 2.06 -1.74
C ASN A 13 -12.51 1.93 -3.13
N LEU A 14 -13.29 1.54 -4.15
CA LEU A 14 -12.76 1.27 -5.48
C LEU A 14 -12.12 2.51 -6.14
N GLU A 15 -12.74 3.68 -5.99
CA GLU A 15 -12.22 4.93 -6.56
C GLU A 15 -10.87 5.29 -5.94
N GLU A 16 -10.80 5.30 -4.61
CA GLU A 16 -9.59 5.52 -3.83
C GLU A 16 -8.50 4.52 -4.23
N ALA A 17 -8.80 3.22 -4.23
CA ALA A 17 -7.85 2.17 -4.60
C ALA A 17 -7.34 2.35 -6.03
N SER A 18 -8.25 2.63 -6.98
CA SER A 18 -7.91 2.80 -8.40
C SER A 18 -7.00 4.00 -8.64
N SER A 19 -7.09 5.04 -7.80
CA SER A 19 -6.21 6.21 -7.89
C SER A 19 -4.74 5.88 -7.64
N TYR A 20 -4.45 4.76 -6.96
CA TYR A 20 -3.08 4.31 -6.71
C TYR A 20 -2.49 3.48 -7.85
N LEU A 21 -3.29 3.01 -8.81
CA LEU A 21 -2.78 2.15 -9.88
C LEU A 21 -1.67 2.84 -10.68
N LEU A 22 -0.62 2.07 -10.96
CA LEU A 22 0.58 2.48 -11.69
C LEU A 22 1.41 3.59 -11.01
N LYS A 23 1.07 3.98 -9.77
CA LYS A 23 1.90 4.91 -9.00
C LYS A 23 3.14 4.22 -8.46
N GLU A 24 4.25 4.95 -8.50
CA GLU A 24 5.48 4.55 -7.82
C GLU A 24 5.35 4.76 -6.31
N VAL A 25 5.95 3.87 -5.55
CA VAL A 25 5.88 3.87 -4.10
C VAL A 25 7.21 3.49 -3.46
N VAL A 26 7.42 3.94 -2.24
CA VAL A 26 8.60 3.60 -1.41
C VAL A 26 8.16 3.24 0.00
N ARG A 27 9.02 2.51 0.73
CA ARG A 27 8.80 2.21 2.14
C ARG A 27 9.20 3.41 3.00
N LYS A 28 8.31 3.83 3.89
CA LYS A 28 8.59 4.85 4.91
C LYS A 28 9.68 4.34 5.86
N GLY A 29 10.63 5.20 6.20
CA GLY A 29 11.71 4.87 7.14
C GLY A 29 12.86 4.04 6.56
N GLU A 30 12.75 3.54 5.32
CA GLU A 30 13.94 3.13 4.56
C GLU A 30 14.61 4.40 4.04
N ASP A 31 15.48 4.94 4.88
CA ASP A 31 16.28 6.11 4.60
C ASP A 31 16.92 6.05 3.21
N ARG A 32 17.03 7.22 2.58
CA ARG A 32 17.89 7.62 1.46
C ARG A 32 19.40 7.42 1.75
N THR A 33 19.75 6.48 2.63
CA THR A 33 21.07 6.11 3.11
C THR A 33 21.75 5.15 2.16
N GLY A 34 21.97 5.58 0.92
CA GLY A 34 22.95 4.94 0.02
C GLY A 34 22.70 3.49 -0.40
N LYS A 35 21.60 2.84 0.01
CA LYS A 35 21.05 1.70 -0.73
C LYS A 35 20.57 2.25 -2.08
N SER A 36 20.90 1.53 -3.15
CA SER A 36 20.47 1.92 -4.50
C SER A 36 18.97 2.18 -4.48
N ILE A 37 18.55 3.37 -4.94
CA ILE A 37 17.13 3.79 -5.03
C ILE A 37 16.31 2.73 -5.79
N VAL A 38 16.96 1.95 -6.65
CA VAL A 38 16.37 0.84 -7.41
C VAL A 38 15.81 -0.28 -6.51
N ASP A 39 16.38 -0.51 -5.32
CA ASP A 39 15.99 -1.63 -4.46
C ASP A 39 14.82 -1.31 -3.52
N THR A 40 14.49 -0.01 -3.35
CA THR A 40 13.48 0.47 -2.39
C THR A 40 12.15 0.87 -3.04
N ASN A 41 12.12 0.97 -4.36
CA ASN A 41 10.94 1.38 -5.11
C ASN A 41 10.04 0.19 -5.45
N GLY A 42 8.74 0.42 -5.42
CA GLY A 42 7.72 -0.48 -5.89
C GLY A 42 6.72 0.24 -6.79
N ILE A 43 5.86 -0.53 -7.45
CA ILE A 43 4.77 0.00 -8.27
C ILE A 43 3.48 -0.69 -7.86
N VAL A 44 2.42 0.07 -7.67
CA VAL A 44 1.07 -0.50 -7.49
C VAL A 44 0.60 -1.05 -8.84
N ILE A 45 0.48 -2.36 -8.96
CA ILE A 45 0.19 -3.04 -10.25
C ILE A 45 -1.23 -3.60 -10.34
N GLY A 46 -1.98 -3.58 -9.25
CA GLY A 46 -3.32 -4.17 -9.24
C GLY A 46 -4.05 -3.97 -7.94
N LEU A 47 -5.33 -4.34 -8.00
CA LEU A 47 -6.23 -4.37 -6.86
C LEU A 47 -6.69 -5.82 -6.68
N LEU A 48 -6.83 -6.26 -5.44
CA LEU A 48 -7.40 -7.55 -5.10
C LEU A 48 -8.53 -7.35 -4.10
N VAL A 49 -9.62 -8.11 -4.27
CA VAL A 49 -10.70 -8.16 -3.27
C VAL A 49 -10.59 -9.49 -2.53
N LEU A 50 -10.41 -9.41 -1.21
CA LEU A 50 -10.33 -10.57 -0.33
C LEU A 50 -11.12 -10.27 0.94
N ASN A 51 -12.00 -11.20 1.36
CA ASN A 51 -12.84 -11.05 2.55
C ASN A 51 -13.61 -9.71 2.62
N ASP A 52 -14.19 -9.29 1.49
CA ASP A 52 -14.93 -8.02 1.35
C ASP A 52 -14.09 -6.74 1.58
N GLU A 53 -12.76 -6.84 1.56
CA GLU A 53 -11.83 -5.72 1.63
C GLU A 53 -11.03 -5.57 0.33
N ILE A 54 -10.83 -4.34 -0.13
CA ILE A 54 -9.97 -4.02 -1.28
C ILE A 54 -8.54 -3.84 -0.76
N GLU A 55 -7.60 -4.57 -1.36
CA GLU A 55 -6.17 -4.50 -1.08
C GLU A 55 -5.40 -4.02 -2.31
N LEU A 56 -4.34 -3.24 -2.07
CA LEU A 56 -3.41 -2.83 -3.13
C LEU A 56 -2.32 -3.89 -3.33
N VAL A 57 -2.09 -4.28 -4.58
CA VAL A 57 -1.00 -5.18 -4.96
C VAL A 57 0.18 -4.36 -5.43
N VAL A 58 1.28 -4.42 -4.68
CA VAL A 58 2.53 -3.72 -5.01
C VAL A 58 3.57 -4.71 -5.50
N LYS A 59 4.18 -4.41 -6.65
CA LYS A 59 5.38 -5.10 -7.16
C LYS A 59 6.62 -4.40 -6.63
N TRP A 60 7.34 -5.10 -5.77
CA TRP A 60 8.68 -4.76 -5.30
C TRP A 60 9.74 -5.57 -6.06
N SER A 61 11.02 -5.22 -5.87
CA SER A 61 12.15 -5.94 -6.47
C SER A 61 12.16 -7.42 -6.03
N GLU A 62 11.86 -7.69 -4.75
CA GLU A 62 11.84 -9.01 -4.14
C GLU A 62 10.58 -9.83 -4.44
N GLY A 63 9.50 -9.22 -4.92
CA GLY A 63 8.24 -9.94 -5.13
C GLY A 63 6.99 -9.07 -5.15
N LEU A 64 5.84 -9.73 -5.06
CA LEU A 64 4.54 -9.08 -4.90
C LEU A 64 4.17 -9.05 -3.42
N LYS A 65 3.58 -7.95 -2.96
CA LYS A 65 2.98 -7.85 -1.63
C LYS A 65 1.63 -7.13 -1.72
N GLN A 66 0.69 -7.59 -0.90
CA GLN A 66 -0.64 -7.01 -0.76
C GLN A 66 -0.66 -6.12 0.48
N TYR A 67 -1.45 -5.06 0.43
CA TYR A 67 -1.62 -4.12 1.54
C TYR A 67 -3.08 -3.76 1.70
N VAL A 68 -3.60 -3.95 2.91
CA VAL A 68 -4.82 -3.27 3.36
C VAL A 68 -4.52 -1.78 3.57
N LYS A 69 -5.57 -0.97 3.66
CA LYS A 69 -5.45 0.49 3.72
C LYS A 69 -4.58 0.99 4.87
N GLY A 70 -4.78 0.44 6.06
CA GLY A 70 -3.99 0.82 7.25
C GLY A 70 -2.50 0.58 7.05
N GLU A 71 -2.13 -0.63 6.59
CA GLU A 71 -0.73 -1.00 6.34
C GLU A 71 -0.09 -0.16 5.24
N PHE A 72 -0.82 0.11 4.16
CA PHE A 72 -0.34 0.94 3.06
C PHE A 72 -0.06 2.36 3.55
N GLN A 73 -1.02 2.98 4.24
CA GLN A 73 -0.86 4.35 4.72
C GLN A 73 0.19 4.47 5.83
N GLU A 74 0.38 3.45 6.65
CA GLU A 74 1.39 3.45 7.72
C GLU A 74 2.82 3.29 7.16
N SER A 75 3.01 2.38 6.20
CA SER A 75 4.36 1.92 5.81
C SER A 75 4.79 2.38 4.42
N ILE A 76 3.89 2.89 3.58
CA ILE A 76 4.15 3.22 2.18
C ILE A 76 3.97 4.73 1.94
N GLU A 77 4.91 5.30 1.19
CA GLU A 77 4.84 6.65 0.64
C GLU A 77 4.70 6.55 -0.88
N VAL A 78 3.78 7.34 -1.44
CA VAL A 78 3.55 7.40 -2.87
C VAL A 78 4.42 8.51 -3.45
N LEU A 79 5.18 8.18 -4.48
CA LEU A 79 5.94 9.15 -5.26
C LEU A 79 4.98 9.74 -6.30
N ASP A 80 4.54 10.97 -6.09
CA ASP A 80 3.91 11.77 -7.13
C ASP A 80 5.01 12.63 -7.79
N ASP A 81 5.01 12.72 -9.12
CA ASP A 81 5.80 13.68 -9.90
C ASP A 81 5.43 15.15 -9.55
#